data_AF-A0A3E5BW83-F1
#
_entry.id   AF-A0A3E5BW83-F1
#
_cell.length_a   1.000
_cell.length_b   1.000
_cell.length_c   1.000
_cell.angle_alpha   90.00
_cell.angle_beta   90.00
_cell.angle_gamma   90.00
#
_symmetry.space_group_name_H-M   'P 1'
#
loop_
_entity.id
_entity.type
_entity.pdbx_description
1 polymer ?
#
loop_
_entity_poly.entity_id
_entity_poly.type
_entity_poly.pdbx_seq_one_letter_code
_entity_poly.pdbx_strand_id
1 'polypeptide(L)'
;MPNNYGSLLQSIATQHIIETLGHQCEIINYVRKDERGLQGILSSMVSKKEWNENSLKKFAYIILRYPGEWMAQRAFDRMRKLHLKLTPACYTQKELKLLKADVFMTGSDQVWGPLFKVKYDPTYFLDFTDSTSKKISYAASFGHTEFTPDILRAYKLHMSSYTHLTVRENSAVELLKDLGLHCDGQVLDPTLLIDKSQWCQYIKKEIKGKYVLIYEIHNNPRLDTYAKYFAAYVGLPLVRITPTLHQAVRGGKMVLLPNIGEFLSYIKNATYMVTDSFHGTAFAINFNTQFIEVLPNTKTGSRNQSILHLTDLQDRIVTDFNDFSLTNKKIDFERVNNIIATERAKSIHTLKTIIEQ
;
A
#
# COMPACT_ATOMS: atom_id res chain seq x y z
N MET A 1 -5.61 -10.65 3.85
CA MET A 1 -4.65 -9.53 3.97
C MET A 1 -3.26 -9.92 3.48
N PRO A 2 -2.65 -9.10 2.60
CA PRO A 2 -1.31 -9.33 2.04
C PRO A 2 -0.19 -9.19 3.08
N ASN A 3 0.98 -9.75 2.78
CA ASN A 3 2.22 -9.59 3.56
C ASN A 3 2.98 -8.34 3.08
N ASN A 4 2.39 -7.16 3.32
CA ASN A 4 2.87 -5.88 2.83
C ASN A 4 2.88 -4.83 3.96
N TYR A 5 3.99 -4.09 4.11
CA TYR A 5 4.12 -3.05 5.15
C TYR A 5 3.16 -1.89 4.94
N GLY A 6 2.99 -1.43 3.70
CA GLY A 6 2.03 -0.38 3.35
C GLY A 6 0.60 -0.73 3.77
N SER A 7 0.13 -1.92 3.38
CA SER A 7 -1.22 -2.40 3.76
C SER A 7 -1.40 -2.50 5.29
N LEU A 8 -0.38 -2.96 6.01
CA LEU A 8 -0.41 -3.04 7.47
C LEU A 8 -0.45 -1.65 8.11
N LEU A 9 0.46 -0.75 7.69
CA LEU A 9 0.63 0.56 8.28
C LEU A 9 -0.57 1.48 7.98
N GLN A 10 -1.15 1.42 6.78
CA GLN A 10 -2.37 2.17 6.49
C GLN A 10 -3.56 1.65 7.32
N SER A 11 -3.64 0.34 7.59
CA SER A 11 -4.69 -0.22 8.45
C SER A 11 -4.53 0.24 9.91
N ILE A 12 -3.29 0.26 10.42
CA ILE A 12 -2.97 0.81 11.75
C ILE A 12 -3.38 2.28 11.81
N ALA A 13 -3.04 3.04 10.77
CA ALA A 13 -3.34 4.47 10.74
C ALA A 13 -4.85 4.74 10.69
N THR A 14 -5.56 4.03 9.83
CA THR A 14 -7.02 4.10 9.71
C THR A 14 -7.70 3.85 11.06
N GLN A 15 -7.35 2.76 11.74
CA GLN A 15 -7.90 2.41 13.04
C GLN A 15 -7.61 3.53 14.06
N HIS A 16 -6.35 3.97 14.16
CA HIS A 16 -5.92 5.01 15.10
C HIS A 16 -6.68 6.33 14.91
N ILE A 17 -6.91 6.75 13.66
CA ILE A 17 -7.60 8.01 13.37
C ILE A 17 -9.08 7.92 13.71
N ILE A 18 -9.76 6.83 13.35
CA ILE A 18 -11.17 6.61 13.69
C ILE A 18 -11.36 6.59 15.22
N GLU A 19 -10.44 5.94 15.94
CA GLU A 19 -10.43 5.94 17.41
C GLU A 19 -10.18 7.32 18.00
N THR A 20 -9.28 8.10 17.39
CA THR A 20 -9.02 9.50 17.80
C THR A 20 -10.22 10.41 17.55
N LEU A 21 -11.05 10.11 16.54
CA LEU A 21 -12.32 10.80 16.28
C LEU A 21 -13.44 10.40 17.28
N GLY A 22 -13.20 9.44 18.17
CA GLY A 22 -14.13 9.03 19.23
C GLY A 22 -15.00 7.82 18.89
N HIS A 23 -14.72 7.12 17.80
CA HIS A 23 -15.48 5.92 17.38
C HIS A 23 -14.75 4.62 17.72
N GLN A 24 -15.48 3.51 17.81
CA GLN A 24 -14.89 2.19 17.90
C GLN A 24 -14.57 1.66 16.50
N CYS A 25 -13.38 1.07 16.33
CA CYS A 25 -12.93 0.52 15.05
C CYS A 25 -12.46 -0.92 15.21
N GLU A 26 -13.02 -1.81 14.38
CA GLU A 26 -12.50 -3.16 14.18
C GLU A 26 -12.21 -3.37 12.70
N ILE A 27 -11.09 -4.02 12.41
CA ILE A 27 -10.70 -4.38 11.05
C ILE A 27 -11.22 -5.78 10.74
N ILE A 28 -12.02 -5.89 9.69
CA ILE A 28 -12.59 -7.16 9.23
C ILE A 28 -11.45 -8.11 8.83
N ASN A 29 -11.32 -9.22 9.55
CA ASN A 29 -10.28 -10.22 9.32
C ASN A 29 -10.68 -11.22 8.23
N TYR A 30 -10.93 -10.68 7.04
CA TYR A 30 -11.26 -11.47 5.86
C TYR A 30 -10.00 -12.10 5.24
N VAL A 31 -10.07 -13.41 5.04
CA VAL A 31 -8.98 -14.21 4.47
C VAL A 31 -9.53 -15.05 3.31
N ARG A 32 -9.18 -14.65 2.09
CA ARG A 32 -9.49 -15.42 0.88
C ARG A 32 -8.66 -16.72 0.87
N LYS A 33 -9.29 -17.84 0.50
CA LYS A 33 -8.63 -19.16 0.51
C LYS A 33 -7.43 -19.23 -0.46
N ASP A 34 -7.48 -18.50 -1.57
CA ASP A 34 -6.45 -18.46 -2.61
C ASP A 34 -5.29 -17.49 -2.33
N GLU A 35 -5.30 -16.78 -1.19
CA GLU A 35 -4.28 -15.79 -0.82
C GLU A 35 -3.22 -16.31 0.15
N ARG A 36 -3.40 -17.50 0.74
CA ARG A 36 -2.49 -18.01 1.79
C ARG A 36 -1.89 -19.36 1.45
N GLY A 37 -0.70 -19.60 2.03
CA GLY A 37 0.00 -20.88 1.97
C GLY A 37 0.28 -21.37 0.55
N LEU A 38 0.22 -22.69 0.37
CA LEU A 38 0.46 -23.34 -0.92
C LEU A 38 -0.47 -22.82 -2.03
N GLN A 39 -1.71 -22.49 -1.71
CA GLN A 39 -2.68 -21.99 -2.70
C GLN A 39 -2.31 -20.59 -3.20
N GLY A 40 -1.77 -19.72 -2.34
CA GLY A 40 -1.21 -18.40 -2.74
C GLY A 40 0.01 -18.53 -3.65
N ILE A 41 0.90 -19.48 -3.38
CA ILE A 41 2.06 -19.74 -4.25
C ILE A 41 1.62 -20.31 -5.59
N LEU A 42 0.70 -21.28 -5.57
CA LEU A 42 0.12 -21.87 -6.78
C LEU A 42 -0.66 -20.83 -7.59
N SER A 43 -1.36 -19.88 -6.96
CA SER A 43 -2.08 -18.82 -7.66
C SER A 43 -1.14 -17.81 -8.31
N SER A 44 -0.02 -17.47 -7.66
CA SER A 44 1.04 -16.64 -8.27
C SER A 44 1.68 -17.27 -9.52
N MET A 45 1.64 -18.60 -9.66
CA MET A 45 2.22 -19.32 -10.82
C MET A 45 1.30 -19.39 -12.04
N VAL A 46 -0.02 -19.17 -11.90
CA VAL A 46 -0.96 -19.29 -13.03
C VAL A 46 -0.66 -18.27 -14.13
N SER A 47 -0.02 -17.14 -13.79
CA SER A 47 0.45 -16.13 -14.73
C SER A 47 1.71 -16.51 -15.53
N LYS A 48 2.39 -17.63 -15.18
CA LYS A 48 3.65 -18.07 -15.79
C LYS A 48 3.46 -19.42 -16.49
N LYS A 49 2.93 -19.40 -17.72
CA LYS A 49 2.64 -20.60 -18.55
C LYS A 49 3.78 -21.63 -18.54
N GLU A 50 5.02 -21.19 -18.69
CA GLU A 50 6.21 -22.06 -18.76
C GLU A 50 6.51 -22.88 -17.49
N TRP A 51 6.07 -22.42 -16.31
CA TRP A 51 6.34 -23.11 -15.03
C TRP A 51 5.23 -24.08 -14.62
N ASN A 52 4.06 -23.98 -15.25
CA ASN A 52 2.91 -24.81 -14.91
C ASN A 52 2.91 -26.17 -15.63
N GLU A 53 3.65 -26.28 -16.75
CA GLU A 53 3.68 -27.49 -17.59
C GLU A 53 4.69 -28.55 -17.11
N ASN A 54 5.66 -28.20 -16.25
CA ASN A 54 6.68 -29.12 -15.75
C ASN A 54 6.59 -29.31 -14.23
N SER A 55 6.14 -30.49 -13.79
CA SER A 55 5.93 -30.86 -12.39
C SER A 55 7.18 -30.75 -11.51
N LEU A 56 8.38 -31.02 -12.05
CA LEU A 56 9.63 -30.91 -11.30
C LEU A 56 10.03 -29.45 -11.07
N LYS A 57 9.91 -28.61 -12.10
CA LYS A 57 10.17 -27.15 -11.97
C LYS A 57 9.18 -26.49 -11.01
N LYS A 58 7.90 -26.91 -11.07
CA LYS A 58 6.85 -26.47 -10.13
C LYS A 58 7.15 -26.88 -8.69
N PHE A 59 7.59 -28.11 -8.47
CA PHE A 59 7.98 -28.59 -7.15
C PHE A 59 9.20 -27.83 -6.59
N ALA A 60 10.24 -27.65 -7.41
CA ALA A 60 11.42 -26.86 -7.05
C ALA A 60 11.06 -25.40 -6.73
N TYR A 61 10.16 -24.77 -7.50
CA TYR A 61 9.65 -23.43 -7.21
C TYR A 61 8.99 -23.34 -5.83
N ILE A 62 8.12 -24.29 -5.52
CA ILE A 62 7.38 -24.34 -4.26
C ILE A 62 8.35 -24.53 -3.11
N ILE A 63 9.28 -25.49 -3.21
CA ILE A 63 10.29 -25.73 -2.17
C ILE A 63 11.13 -24.48 -1.92
N LEU A 64 11.56 -23.80 -3.00
CA LEU A 64 12.42 -22.63 -2.86
C LEU A 64 11.70 -21.41 -2.27
N ARG A 65 10.42 -21.20 -2.62
CA ARG A 65 9.66 -20.01 -2.18
C ARG A 65 8.87 -20.20 -0.90
N TYR A 66 8.33 -21.39 -0.65
CA TYR A 66 7.40 -21.64 0.45
C TYR A 66 7.96 -21.30 1.84
N PRO A 67 9.22 -21.63 2.19
CA PRO A 67 9.77 -21.27 3.50
C PRO A 67 9.77 -19.75 3.74
N GLY A 68 10.15 -18.96 2.73
CA GLY A 68 10.17 -17.50 2.83
C GLY A 68 8.79 -16.87 2.91
N GLU A 69 7.84 -17.34 2.10
CA GLU A 69 6.43 -16.89 2.16
C GLU A 69 5.81 -17.23 3.52
N TRP A 70 6.08 -18.42 4.05
CA TRP A 70 5.59 -18.83 5.36
C TRP A 70 6.20 -18.00 6.49
N MET A 71 7.51 -17.71 6.44
CA MET A 71 8.17 -16.83 7.40
C MET A 71 7.57 -15.41 7.36
N ALA A 72 7.39 -14.85 6.16
CA ALA A 72 6.76 -13.56 5.97
C ALA A 72 5.34 -13.57 6.53
N GLN A 73 4.52 -14.57 6.17
CA GLN A 73 3.16 -14.70 6.67
C GLN A 73 3.10 -14.74 8.19
N ARG A 74 3.97 -15.51 8.84
CA ARG A 74 4.04 -15.56 10.31
C ARG A 74 4.47 -14.25 10.93
N ALA A 75 5.46 -13.57 10.36
CA ALA A 75 5.91 -12.27 10.83
C ALA A 75 4.78 -11.23 10.74
N PHE A 76 4.11 -11.14 9.59
CA PHE A 76 2.99 -10.22 9.39
C PHE A 76 1.75 -10.58 10.21
N ASP A 77 1.43 -11.87 10.40
CA ASP A 77 0.34 -12.30 11.29
C ASP A 77 0.61 -11.89 12.74
N ARG A 78 1.87 -11.97 13.20
CA ARG A 78 2.27 -11.46 14.53
C ARG A 78 2.10 -9.94 14.63
N MET A 79 2.57 -9.18 13.64
CA MET A 79 2.43 -7.72 13.63
C MET A 79 0.96 -7.29 13.57
N ARG A 80 0.12 -7.95 12.75
CA ARG A 80 -1.33 -7.71 12.69
C ARG A 80 -1.99 -7.92 14.05
N LYS A 81 -1.73 -9.05 14.71
CA LYS A 81 -2.29 -9.34 16.04
C LYS A 81 -1.84 -8.34 17.12
N LEU A 82 -0.63 -7.79 16.99
CA LEU A 82 -0.09 -6.84 17.94
C LEU A 82 -0.67 -5.43 17.78
N HIS A 83 -1.01 -5.03 16.54
CA HIS A 83 -1.34 -3.64 16.23
C HIS A 83 -2.77 -3.38 15.76
N LEU A 84 -3.50 -4.42 15.34
CA LEU A 84 -4.86 -4.28 14.81
C LEU A 84 -5.89 -4.96 15.73
N LYS A 85 -7.01 -4.28 15.95
CA LYS A 85 -8.23 -4.85 16.53
C LYS A 85 -8.97 -5.58 15.42
N LEU A 86 -8.81 -6.90 15.39
CA LEU A 86 -9.35 -7.75 14.33
C LEU A 86 -10.67 -8.38 14.77
N THR A 87 -11.65 -8.43 13.87
CA THR A 87 -12.82 -9.31 14.03
C THR A 87 -12.37 -10.78 14.10
N PRO A 88 -13.25 -11.72 14.51
CA PRO A 88 -13.05 -13.13 14.22
C PRO A 88 -12.70 -13.36 12.74
N ALA A 89 -11.85 -14.35 12.48
CA ALA A 89 -11.42 -14.65 11.12
C ALA A 89 -12.62 -15.09 10.27
N CYS A 90 -12.80 -14.46 9.12
CA CYS A 90 -13.85 -14.78 8.16
C CYS A 90 -13.25 -15.34 6.88
N TYR A 91 -13.75 -16.49 6.45
CA TYR A 91 -13.33 -17.19 5.23
C TYR A 91 -14.47 -17.32 4.20
N THR A 92 -15.69 -17.00 4.61
CA THR A 92 -16.91 -17.18 3.82
C THR A 92 -17.85 -15.99 3.94
N GLN A 93 -18.71 -15.83 2.93
CA GLN A 93 -19.79 -14.84 2.92
C GLN A 93 -20.77 -15.00 4.10
N LYS A 94 -20.98 -16.24 4.57
CA LYS A 94 -21.85 -16.53 5.71
C LYS A 94 -21.29 -15.95 7.00
N GLU A 95 -19.99 -16.09 7.24
CA GLU A 95 -19.33 -15.53 8.42
C GLU A 95 -19.32 -14.00 8.38
N LEU A 96 -19.07 -13.42 7.19
CA LEU A 96 -19.08 -11.96 7.01
C LEU A 96 -20.46 -11.33 7.29
N LYS A 97 -21.55 -12.01 6.90
CA LYS A 97 -22.94 -11.58 7.17
C LYS A 97 -23.31 -11.54 8.66
N LEU A 98 -22.55 -12.20 9.53
CA LEU A 98 -22.77 -12.17 10.98
C LEU A 98 -22.19 -10.93 11.63
N LEU A 99 -21.30 -10.19 10.94
CA LEU A 99 -20.71 -8.97 11.45
C LEU A 99 -21.77 -7.88 11.59
N LYS A 100 -21.67 -7.09 12.67
CA LYS A 100 -22.57 -5.97 12.95
C LYS A 100 -21.73 -4.72 13.23
N ALA A 101 -22.09 -3.63 12.59
CA ALA A 101 -21.50 -2.32 12.74
C ALA A 101 -22.51 -1.26 12.31
N ASP A 102 -22.40 -0.07 12.87
CA ASP A 102 -23.19 1.09 12.42
C ASP A 102 -22.75 1.54 11.02
N VAL A 103 -21.45 1.38 10.72
CA VAL A 103 -20.84 1.74 9.44
C VAL A 103 -19.88 0.64 8.99
N PHE A 104 -20.03 0.18 7.75
CA PHE A 104 -19.03 -0.65 7.08
C PHE A 104 -18.19 0.23 6.15
N MET A 105 -16.88 0.20 6.33
CA MET A 105 -15.96 1.03 5.54
C MET A 105 -14.98 0.18 4.73
N THR A 106 -14.93 0.46 3.44
CA THR A 106 -13.82 0.03 2.59
C THR A 106 -12.64 0.98 2.79
N GLY A 107 -11.59 0.49 3.45
CA GLY A 107 -10.40 1.28 3.77
C GLY A 107 -9.46 1.50 2.57
N SER A 108 -8.32 2.14 2.86
CA SER A 108 -7.29 2.46 1.85
C SER A 108 -6.63 1.20 1.28
N ASP A 109 -5.75 1.42 0.29
CA ASP A 109 -5.02 0.44 -0.51
C ASP A 109 -5.78 -0.09 -1.74
N GLN A 110 -5.16 -0.96 -2.53
CA GLN A 110 -5.68 -1.51 -3.79
C GLN A 110 -6.79 -2.56 -3.55
N VAL A 111 -7.93 -2.12 -3.02
CA VAL A 111 -9.07 -2.99 -2.66
C VAL A 111 -10.02 -3.27 -3.82
N TRP A 112 -10.06 -2.40 -4.84
CA TRP A 112 -10.89 -2.56 -6.04
C TRP A 112 -10.09 -2.93 -7.30
N GLY A 113 -8.84 -3.35 -7.12
CA GLY A 113 -8.00 -3.83 -8.21
C GLY A 113 -8.22 -5.31 -8.55
N PRO A 114 -7.69 -5.79 -9.70
CA PRO A 114 -7.71 -7.18 -10.07
C PRO A 114 -6.88 -7.98 -9.09
N LEU A 115 -7.40 -9.17 -8.78
CA LEU A 115 -6.75 -10.13 -7.92
C LEU A 115 -6.21 -11.26 -8.82
N PHE A 116 -5.16 -11.95 -8.37
CA PHE A 116 -4.40 -12.90 -9.20
C PHE A 116 -5.23 -13.79 -10.15
N LYS A 117 -6.31 -14.40 -9.66
CA LYS A 117 -7.18 -15.32 -10.42
C LYS A 117 -8.56 -14.77 -10.76
N VAL A 118 -8.97 -13.66 -10.15
CA VAL A 118 -10.32 -13.13 -10.28
C VAL A 118 -10.28 -11.65 -10.64
N LYS A 119 -11.19 -11.22 -11.51
CA LYS A 119 -11.24 -9.83 -11.97
C LYS A 119 -11.41 -8.84 -10.81
N TYR A 120 -12.13 -9.23 -9.77
CA TYR A 120 -12.29 -8.52 -8.50
C TYR A 120 -12.95 -9.47 -7.48
N ASP A 121 -13.02 -9.08 -6.20
CA ASP A 121 -13.79 -9.79 -5.17
C ASP A 121 -14.89 -8.87 -4.61
N PRO A 122 -16.18 -9.22 -4.75
CA PRO A 122 -17.30 -8.42 -4.24
C PRO A 122 -17.24 -8.13 -2.73
N THR A 123 -16.51 -8.93 -1.96
CA THR A 123 -16.30 -8.70 -0.52
C THR A 123 -15.63 -7.35 -0.24
N TYR A 124 -14.70 -6.91 -1.10
CA TYR A 124 -14.06 -5.60 -1.00
C TYR A 124 -14.98 -4.44 -1.41
N PHE A 125 -16.18 -4.75 -1.90
CA PHE A 125 -17.26 -3.80 -2.10
C PHE A 125 -18.30 -3.85 -0.98
N LEU A 126 -18.07 -4.65 0.06
CA LEU A 126 -19.00 -4.84 1.19
C LEU A 126 -20.34 -5.45 0.76
N ASP A 127 -20.35 -6.28 -0.28
CA ASP A 127 -21.57 -6.95 -0.79
C ASP A 127 -22.24 -7.90 0.20
N PHE A 128 -21.51 -8.32 1.24
CA PHE A 128 -22.06 -9.17 2.28
C PHE A 128 -23.02 -8.43 3.21
N THR A 129 -22.99 -7.09 3.24
CA THR A 129 -23.85 -6.31 4.14
C THR A 129 -25.27 -6.20 3.61
N ASP A 130 -26.23 -6.00 4.52
CA ASP A 130 -27.63 -5.78 4.17
C ASP A 130 -27.83 -4.38 3.53
N SER A 131 -28.95 -4.18 2.86
CA SER A 131 -29.28 -2.90 2.19
C SER A 131 -29.48 -1.72 3.13
N THR A 132 -29.70 -2.00 4.42
CA THR A 132 -29.85 -0.98 5.48
C THR A 132 -28.52 -0.59 6.11
N SER A 133 -27.43 -1.34 5.85
CA SER A 133 -26.11 -1.01 6.39
C SER A 133 -25.51 0.19 5.66
N LYS A 134 -25.00 1.15 6.41
CA LYS A 134 -24.26 2.28 5.85
C LYS A 134 -22.90 1.81 5.33
N LYS A 135 -22.66 1.99 4.03
CA LYS A 135 -21.39 1.66 3.36
C LYS A 135 -20.68 2.93 2.95
N ILE A 136 -19.41 3.05 3.32
CA ILE A 136 -18.56 4.16 2.92
C ILE A 136 -17.20 3.66 2.42
N SER A 137 -16.48 4.47 1.65
CA SER A 137 -15.05 4.22 1.38
C SER A 137 -14.19 5.37 1.88
N TYR A 138 -13.03 5.01 2.42
CA TYR A 138 -11.98 5.98 2.77
C TYR A 138 -10.68 5.68 2.03
N ALA A 139 -10.24 6.62 1.18
CA ALA A 139 -8.99 6.52 0.42
C ALA A 139 -8.84 5.20 -0.37
N ALA A 140 -9.96 4.59 -0.79
CA ALA A 140 -9.92 3.34 -1.53
C ALA A 140 -9.25 3.54 -2.90
N SER A 141 -8.57 2.49 -3.39
CA SER A 141 -7.84 2.55 -4.66
C SER A 141 -8.21 1.40 -5.58
N PHE A 142 -8.35 1.75 -6.86
CA PHE A 142 -8.52 0.82 -7.96
C PHE A 142 -7.21 0.14 -8.34
N GLY A 143 -6.06 0.77 -8.04
CA GLY A 143 -4.76 0.18 -8.26
C GLY A 143 -4.33 0.01 -9.72
N HIS A 144 -5.10 0.50 -10.69
CA HIS A 144 -4.81 0.57 -12.12
C HIS A 144 -5.92 1.40 -12.79
N THR A 145 -5.71 1.79 -14.05
CA THR A 145 -6.58 2.74 -14.77
C THR A 145 -7.35 2.13 -15.93
N GLU A 146 -7.14 0.85 -16.25
CA GLU A 146 -7.73 0.21 -17.43
C GLU A 146 -8.64 -0.96 -17.04
N PHE A 147 -9.90 -0.85 -17.43
CA PHE A 147 -10.95 -1.81 -17.11
C PHE A 147 -11.75 -2.17 -18.35
N THR A 148 -12.22 -3.43 -18.43
CA THR A 148 -13.17 -3.81 -19.47
C THR A 148 -14.56 -3.24 -19.15
N PRO A 149 -15.40 -2.96 -20.16
CA PRO A 149 -16.75 -2.44 -19.94
C PRO A 149 -17.60 -3.28 -18.97
N ASP A 150 -17.46 -4.61 -18.99
CA ASP A 150 -18.18 -5.50 -18.06
C ASP A 150 -17.74 -5.33 -16.61
N ILE A 151 -16.44 -5.08 -16.35
CA ILE A 151 -15.94 -4.83 -15.00
C ILE A 151 -16.47 -3.48 -14.51
N LEU A 152 -16.44 -2.46 -15.36
CA LEU A 152 -16.99 -1.14 -15.06
C LEU A 152 -18.48 -1.18 -14.72
N ARG A 153 -19.26 -1.98 -15.47
CA ARG A 153 -20.68 -2.21 -15.18
C ARG A 153 -20.88 -2.85 -13.80
N ALA A 154 -20.06 -3.84 -13.46
CA ALA A 154 -20.11 -4.49 -12.15
C ALA A 154 -19.72 -3.53 -11.03
N TYR A 155 -18.64 -2.76 -11.20
CA TYR A 155 -18.19 -1.77 -10.22
C TYR A 155 -19.27 -0.73 -9.94
N LYS A 156 -19.90 -0.22 -11.01
CA LYS A 156 -21.05 0.69 -10.90
C LYS A 156 -22.16 0.09 -10.04
N LEU A 157 -22.55 -1.16 -10.29
CA LEU A 157 -23.58 -1.83 -9.50
C LEU A 157 -23.20 -1.90 -8.01
N HIS A 158 -21.99 -2.35 -7.69
CA HIS A 158 -21.54 -2.49 -6.31
C HIS A 158 -21.44 -1.13 -5.58
N MET A 159 -20.79 -0.16 -6.22
CA MET A 159 -20.51 1.16 -5.65
C MET A 159 -21.77 2.04 -5.54
N SER A 160 -22.83 1.74 -6.30
CA SER A 160 -24.12 2.44 -6.16
C SER A 160 -24.77 2.25 -4.78
N SER A 161 -24.31 1.25 -4.00
CA SER A 161 -24.76 1.02 -2.62
C SER A 161 -24.00 1.83 -1.56
N TYR A 162 -22.99 2.60 -1.95
CA TYR A 162 -22.20 3.43 -1.04
C TYR A 162 -22.90 4.75 -0.78
N THR A 163 -22.95 5.15 0.49
CA THR A 163 -23.43 6.46 0.91
C THR A 163 -22.41 7.54 0.58
N HIS A 164 -21.13 7.24 0.85
CA HIS A 164 -20.00 8.12 0.55
C HIS A 164 -18.87 7.34 -0.11
N LEU A 165 -18.21 7.99 -1.06
CA LEU A 165 -17.09 7.43 -1.82
C LEU A 165 -15.94 8.43 -1.81
N THR A 166 -14.86 8.10 -1.13
CA THR A 166 -13.58 8.79 -1.28
C THR A 166 -12.50 7.86 -1.79
N VAL A 167 -11.55 8.42 -2.52
CA VAL A 167 -10.48 7.68 -3.20
C VAL A 167 -9.12 8.33 -2.98
N ARG A 168 -8.04 7.59 -3.19
CA ARG A 168 -6.67 8.06 -2.90
C ARG A 168 -5.97 8.75 -4.07
N GLU A 169 -6.41 8.49 -5.30
CA GLU A 169 -5.80 9.02 -6.52
C GLU A 169 -6.81 9.78 -7.39
N ASN A 170 -6.37 10.87 -8.02
CA ASN A 170 -7.26 11.71 -8.83
C ASN A 170 -7.84 10.96 -10.05
N SER A 171 -7.08 10.01 -10.63
CA SER A 171 -7.59 9.17 -11.71
C SER A 171 -8.81 8.33 -11.30
N ALA A 172 -8.96 8.00 -10.02
CA ALA A 172 -10.12 7.29 -9.51
C ALA A 172 -11.35 8.20 -9.37
N VAL A 173 -11.15 9.49 -9.09
CA VAL A 173 -12.23 10.49 -9.05
C VAL A 173 -12.85 10.62 -10.43
N GLU A 174 -12.02 10.79 -11.47
CA GLU A 174 -12.50 10.87 -12.86
C GLU A 174 -13.19 9.57 -13.29
N LEU A 175 -12.65 8.40 -12.92
CA LEU A 175 -13.30 7.12 -13.21
C LEU A 175 -14.70 7.01 -12.59
N LEU A 176 -14.87 7.42 -11.32
CA LEU A 176 -16.17 7.38 -10.65
C LEU A 176 -17.17 8.35 -11.29
N LYS A 177 -16.70 9.53 -11.71
CA LYS A 177 -17.48 10.52 -12.45
C LYS A 177 -17.95 9.96 -13.80
N ASP A 178 -17.07 9.30 -14.56
CA ASP A 178 -17.43 8.66 -15.84
C ASP A 178 -18.46 7.53 -15.66
N LEU A 179 -18.45 6.86 -14.50
CA LEU A 179 -19.47 5.88 -14.13
C LEU A 179 -20.80 6.51 -13.69
N GLY A 180 -20.86 7.83 -13.52
CA GLY A 180 -22.02 8.55 -13.01
C GLY A 180 -22.27 8.30 -11.53
N LEU A 181 -21.19 8.08 -10.76
CA LEU A 181 -21.23 7.92 -9.30
C LEU A 181 -20.72 9.20 -8.64
N HIS A 182 -21.37 9.61 -7.55
CA HIS A 182 -20.88 10.72 -6.73
C HIS A 182 -19.65 10.27 -5.94
N CYS A 183 -18.57 11.06 -6.00
CA CYS A 183 -17.37 10.88 -5.21
C CYS A 183 -17.11 12.15 -4.42
N ASP A 184 -16.97 12.03 -3.11
CA ASP A 184 -16.65 13.14 -2.20
C ASP A 184 -15.22 13.68 -2.41
N GLY A 185 -14.43 13.04 -3.28
CA GLY A 185 -13.18 13.53 -3.82
C GLY A 185 -11.96 12.66 -3.49
N GLN A 186 -10.79 13.18 -3.88
CA GLN A 186 -9.51 12.61 -3.51
C GLN A 186 -9.19 13.00 -2.05
N VAL A 187 -8.80 12.03 -1.23
CA VAL A 187 -8.33 12.22 0.15
C VAL A 187 -6.93 11.65 0.32
N LEU A 188 -6.21 12.10 1.35
CA LEU A 188 -4.92 11.53 1.70
C LEU A 188 -5.06 10.08 2.17
N ASP A 189 -4.02 9.29 1.89
CA ASP A 189 -3.86 7.98 2.50
C ASP A 189 -3.79 8.11 4.04
N PRO A 190 -4.38 7.19 4.81
CA PRO A 190 -4.30 7.17 6.27
C PRO A 190 -2.87 7.30 6.82
N THR A 191 -1.86 6.78 6.11
CA THR A 191 -0.45 6.91 6.52
C THR A 191 0.06 8.35 6.56
N LEU A 192 -0.56 9.28 5.83
CA LEU A 192 -0.25 10.71 5.82
C LEU A 192 -1.14 11.52 6.76
N LEU A 193 -2.24 10.94 7.24
CA LEU A 193 -3.09 11.56 8.26
C LEU A 193 -2.44 11.54 9.64
N ILE A 194 -1.66 10.48 9.93
CA ILE A 194 -0.77 10.43 11.08
C ILE A 194 0.50 11.22 10.76
N ASP A 195 0.93 12.09 11.66
CA ASP A 195 2.13 12.89 11.46
C ASP A 195 3.42 12.16 11.86
N LYS A 196 4.56 12.78 11.55
CA LYS A 196 5.90 12.29 11.87
C LYS A 196 6.07 11.96 13.35
N SER A 197 5.55 12.80 14.25
CA SER A 197 5.74 12.66 15.69
C SER A 197 5.01 11.43 16.21
N GLN A 198 3.79 11.20 15.72
CA GLN A 198 2.98 10.03 16.05
C GLN A 198 3.62 8.75 15.49
N TRP A 199 4.09 8.75 14.24
CA TRP A 199 4.81 7.59 13.70
C TRP A 199 6.10 7.27 14.45
N CYS A 200 6.80 8.29 14.96
CA CYS A 200 8.00 8.07 15.78
C CYS A 200 7.71 7.30 17.08
N GLN A 201 6.48 7.29 17.59
CA GLN A 201 6.12 6.51 18.78
C GLN A 201 6.23 4.99 18.57
N TYR A 202 6.16 4.53 17.32
CA TYR A 202 6.36 3.12 16.97
C TYR A 202 7.84 2.74 16.85
N ILE A 203 8.75 3.72 16.79
CA ILE A 203 10.19 3.50 16.63
C ILE A 203 10.83 3.31 18.02
N LYS A 204 11.12 2.05 18.35
CA LYS A 204 11.81 1.70 19.61
C LYS A 204 13.34 1.71 19.49
N LYS A 205 13.86 1.56 18.27
CA LYS A 205 15.29 1.50 17.99
C LYS A 205 15.59 2.36 16.78
N GLU A 206 16.46 3.34 16.97
CA GLU A 206 16.92 4.20 15.88
C GLU A 206 18.03 3.51 15.08
N ILE A 207 17.82 3.41 13.78
CA ILE A 207 18.84 2.96 12.83
C ILE A 207 19.79 4.13 12.55
N LYS A 208 21.08 3.90 12.82
CA LYS A 208 22.13 4.91 12.67
C LYS A 208 22.92 4.72 11.38
N GLY A 209 23.55 5.80 10.92
CA GLY A 209 24.44 5.83 9.76
C GLY A 209 23.81 6.52 8.55
N LYS A 210 24.65 6.86 7.57
CA LYS A 210 24.20 7.39 6.27
C LYS A 210 24.12 6.25 5.27
N TYR A 211 23.01 6.15 4.54
CA TYR A 211 22.79 5.11 3.55
C TYR A 211 21.72 5.55 2.53
N VAL A 212 21.74 4.87 1.38
CA VAL A 212 20.63 4.85 0.43
C VAL A 212 19.75 3.66 0.76
N LEU A 213 18.46 3.90 0.95
CA LEU A 213 17.46 2.87 1.19
C LEU A 213 16.77 2.48 -0.13
N ILE A 214 16.61 1.19 -0.35
CA ILE A 214 15.68 0.65 -1.35
C ILE A 214 14.48 0.07 -0.63
N TYR A 215 13.29 0.54 -1.02
CA TYR A 215 12.03 -0.12 -0.73
C TYR A 215 11.22 -0.22 -2.00
N GLU A 216 11.04 -1.43 -2.52
CA GLU A 216 10.32 -1.69 -3.77
C GLU A 216 9.21 -2.73 -3.56
N ILE A 217 8.13 -2.61 -4.33
CA ILE A 217 7.05 -3.59 -4.40
C ILE A 217 7.20 -4.48 -5.62
N HIS A 218 7.58 -3.91 -6.77
CA HIS A 218 7.70 -4.67 -8.00
C HIS A 218 9.13 -5.17 -8.19
N ASN A 219 9.26 -6.33 -8.83
CA ASN A 219 10.55 -6.79 -9.29
C ASN A 219 10.98 -5.99 -10.53
N ASN A 220 11.66 -4.86 -10.34
CA ASN A 220 12.10 -3.99 -11.43
C ASN A 220 13.64 -3.94 -11.51
N PRO A 221 14.27 -4.67 -12.44
CA PRO A 221 15.72 -4.63 -12.63
C PRO A 221 16.29 -3.23 -12.91
N ARG A 222 15.48 -2.32 -13.49
CA ARG A 222 15.93 -0.93 -13.73
C ARG A 222 16.09 -0.16 -12.41
N LEU A 223 15.15 -0.33 -11.47
CA LEU A 223 15.25 0.26 -10.14
C LEU A 223 16.48 -0.28 -9.41
N ASP A 224 16.67 -1.61 -9.45
CA ASP A 224 17.84 -2.26 -8.84
C ASP A 224 19.17 -1.71 -9.35
N THR A 225 19.30 -1.60 -10.67
CA THR A 225 20.51 -1.07 -11.31
C THR A 225 20.71 0.41 -10.99
N TYR A 226 19.64 1.21 -11.09
CA TYR A 226 19.68 2.63 -10.75
C TYR A 226 20.13 2.87 -9.32
N ALA A 227 19.51 2.19 -8.35
CA ALA A 227 19.83 2.38 -6.94
C ALA A 227 21.26 1.97 -6.59
N LYS A 228 21.82 0.94 -7.26
CA LYS A 228 23.23 0.57 -7.13
C LYS A 228 24.16 1.66 -7.63
N TYR A 229 23.94 2.17 -8.85
CA TYR A 229 24.79 3.22 -9.41
C TYR A 229 24.63 4.53 -8.66
N PHE A 230 23.41 4.89 -8.28
CA PHE A 230 23.13 6.05 -7.46
C PHE A 230 23.87 6.00 -6.12
N ALA A 231 23.81 4.87 -5.40
CA ALA A 231 24.51 4.71 -4.12
C ALA A 231 26.03 4.81 -4.27
N ALA A 232 26.59 4.23 -5.35
CA ALA A 232 28.00 4.37 -5.68
C ALA A 232 28.38 5.83 -6.00
N TYR A 233 27.54 6.53 -6.78
CA TYR A 233 27.73 7.94 -7.15
C TYR A 233 27.77 8.86 -5.92
N VAL A 234 26.86 8.68 -4.95
CA VAL A 234 26.85 9.47 -3.72
C VAL A 234 27.83 8.95 -2.64
N GLY A 235 28.53 7.85 -2.90
CA GLY A 235 29.49 7.25 -1.95
C GLY A 235 28.85 6.72 -0.67
N LEU A 236 27.61 6.23 -0.71
CA LEU A 236 26.87 5.74 0.46
C LEU A 236 26.58 4.24 0.37
N PRO A 237 26.54 3.52 1.52
CA PRO A 237 26.07 2.14 1.57
C PRO A 237 24.63 2.02 1.05
N LEU A 238 24.37 0.95 0.30
CA LEU A 238 23.03 0.60 -0.15
C LEU A 238 22.39 -0.39 0.81
N VAL A 239 21.19 -0.10 1.31
CA VAL A 239 20.40 -0.95 2.20
C VAL A 239 19.08 -1.29 1.53
N ARG A 240 18.65 -2.55 1.60
CA ARG A 240 17.39 -3.01 0.97
C ARG A 240 16.48 -3.63 2.01
N ILE A 241 15.28 -3.10 2.15
CA ILE A 241 14.23 -3.73 2.95
C ILE A 241 13.41 -4.65 2.05
N THR A 242 13.20 -5.89 2.49
CA THR A 242 12.36 -6.83 1.77
C THR A 242 11.61 -7.76 2.71
N PRO A 243 10.33 -8.10 2.41
CA PRO A 243 9.64 -9.17 3.10
C PRO A 243 10.01 -10.56 2.54
N THR A 244 10.84 -10.65 1.49
CA THR A 244 11.06 -11.91 0.76
C THR A 244 12.52 -12.34 0.70
N LEU A 245 12.80 -13.58 1.13
CA LEU A 245 14.16 -14.15 1.14
C LEU A 245 14.83 -14.23 -0.23
N HIS A 246 14.06 -14.43 -1.31
CA HIS A 246 14.62 -14.61 -2.65
C HIS A 246 15.25 -13.33 -3.23
N GLN A 247 15.09 -12.18 -2.57
CA GLN A 247 15.77 -10.94 -2.93
C GLN A 247 17.16 -10.82 -2.29
N ALA A 248 17.61 -11.79 -1.50
CA ALA A 248 18.94 -11.80 -0.85
C ALA A 248 20.11 -11.71 -1.83
N VAL A 249 19.91 -12.16 -3.08
CA VAL A 249 20.93 -12.10 -4.15
C VAL A 249 21.01 -10.74 -4.85
N ARG A 250 20.15 -9.79 -4.48
CA ARG A 250 20.15 -8.44 -5.07
C ARG A 250 21.16 -7.55 -4.36
N GLY A 251 21.55 -6.46 -5.01
CA GLY A 251 22.57 -5.56 -4.44
C GLY A 251 22.06 -4.77 -3.24
N GLY A 252 23.01 -4.44 -2.36
CA GLY A 252 22.78 -3.77 -1.09
C GLY A 252 22.72 -4.75 0.09
N LYS A 253 22.90 -4.22 1.30
CA LYS A 253 22.73 -4.98 2.55
C LYS A 253 21.25 -5.27 2.74
N MET A 254 20.88 -6.56 2.70
CA MET A 254 19.50 -6.99 2.91
C MET A 254 19.09 -6.83 4.38
N VAL A 255 17.91 -6.25 4.58
CA VAL A 255 17.15 -6.20 5.83
C VAL A 255 15.87 -6.99 5.59
N LEU A 256 15.85 -8.22 6.09
CA LEU A 256 14.74 -9.15 5.89
C LEU A 256 13.71 -8.99 7.00
N LEU A 257 12.44 -8.78 6.63
CA LEU A 257 11.29 -8.79 7.53
C LEU A 257 11.48 -7.96 8.82
N PRO A 258 11.91 -6.68 8.74
CA PRO A 258 11.98 -5.82 9.93
C PRO A 258 10.59 -5.70 10.58
N ASN A 259 10.53 -5.50 11.90
CA ASN A 259 9.24 -5.13 12.51
C ASN A 259 8.81 -3.71 12.08
N ILE A 260 7.58 -3.28 12.39
CA ILE A 260 7.09 -1.97 11.94
C ILE A 260 7.95 -0.79 12.42
N GLY A 261 8.48 -0.84 13.64
CA GLY A 261 9.31 0.23 14.19
C GLY A 261 10.67 0.31 13.51
N GLU A 262 11.26 -0.85 13.20
CA GLU A 262 12.50 -0.92 12.41
C GLU A 262 12.27 -0.42 10.98
N PHE A 263 11.18 -0.85 10.33
CA PHE A 263 10.80 -0.39 8.99
C PHE A 263 10.70 1.14 8.92
N LEU A 264 9.95 1.74 9.85
CA LEU A 264 9.79 3.19 9.95
C LEU A 264 11.13 3.89 10.23
N SER A 265 11.95 3.34 11.13
CA SER A 265 13.26 3.91 11.45
C SER A 265 14.22 3.89 10.26
N TYR A 266 14.21 2.82 9.44
CA TYR A 266 15.02 2.80 8.23
C TYR A 266 14.62 3.89 7.24
N ILE A 267 13.33 4.15 7.05
CA ILE A 267 12.87 5.22 6.15
C ILE A 267 13.24 6.59 6.73
N LYS A 268 12.90 6.83 8.01
CA LYS A 268 13.15 8.09 8.71
C LYS A 268 14.62 8.52 8.68
N ASN A 269 15.54 7.58 8.82
CA ASN A 269 16.97 7.87 8.95
C ASN A 269 17.76 7.68 7.64
N ALA A 270 17.12 7.27 6.55
CA ALA A 270 17.78 7.16 5.25
C ALA A 270 18.26 8.55 4.78
N THR A 271 19.45 8.59 4.16
CA THR A 271 19.93 9.83 3.53
C THR A 271 19.20 10.08 2.22
N TYR A 272 19.00 9.00 1.45
CA TYR A 272 18.15 8.97 0.28
C TYR A 272 17.35 7.67 0.27
N MET A 273 16.16 7.69 -0.30
CA MET A 273 15.39 6.49 -0.60
C MET A 273 15.10 6.38 -2.10
N VAL A 274 15.30 5.21 -2.68
CA VAL A 274 14.85 4.88 -4.04
C VAL A 274 13.68 3.91 -3.93
N THR A 275 12.54 4.27 -4.52
CA THR A 275 11.30 3.49 -4.36
C THR A 275 10.45 3.50 -5.63
N ASP A 276 9.62 2.46 -5.79
CA ASP A 276 8.47 2.41 -6.70
C ASP A 276 7.14 2.29 -5.93
N SER A 277 7.22 2.38 -4.60
CA SER A 277 6.13 2.07 -3.68
C SER A 277 5.41 3.33 -3.28
N PHE A 278 4.10 3.40 -3.52
CA PHE A 278 3.27 4.50 -3.04
C PHE A 278 3.47 4.75 -1.54
N HIS A 279 3.41 3.71 -0.72
CA HIS A 279 3.59 3.85 0.73
C HIS A 279 5.05 4.20 1.09
N GLY A 280 6.02 3.75 0.30
CA GLY A 280 7.40 4.23 0.43
C GLY A 280 7.44 5.75 0.31
N THR A 281 6.93 6.27 -0.80
CA THR A 281 6.86 7.71 -1.10
C THR A 281 6.08 8.48 -0.04
N ALA A 282 4.93 7.98 0.39
CA ALA A 282 4.14 8.57 1.47
C ALA A 282 4.94 8.67 2.79
N PHE A 283 5.65 7.60 3.18
CA PHE A 283 6.49 7.63 4.38
C PHE A 283 7.72 8.52 4.24
N ALA A 284 8.35 8.59 3.06
CA ALA A 284 9.45 9.52 2.83
C ALA A 284 8.99 10.98 2.94
N ILE A 285 7.82 11.32 2.37
CA ILE A 285 7.20 12.64 2.54
C ILE A 285 6.94 12.90 4.03
N ASN A 286 6.30 11.97 4.73
CA ASN A 286 5.96 12.14 6.15
C ASN A 286 7.19 12.34 7.05
N PHE A 287 8.26 11.57 6.81
CA PHE A 287 9.48 11.67 7.62
C PHE A 287 10.44 12.78 7.21
N ASN A 288 10.19 13.47 6.09
CA ASN A 288 11.10 14.40 5.43
C ASN A 288 12.40 13.73 4.95
N THR A 289 12.29 12.51 4.43
CA THR A 289 13.40 11.73 3.87
C THR A 289 13.55 12.08 2.39
N GLN A 290 14.74 12.51 1.95
CA GLN A 290 14.99 12.74 0.52
C GLN A 290 14.77 11.44 -0.26
N PHE A 291 14.07 11.51 -1.39
CA PHE A 291 13.73 10.31 -2.14
C PHE A 291 13.75 10.53 -3.65
N ILE A 292 13.80 9.40 -4.36
CA ILE A 292 13.77 9.28 -5.81
C ILE A 292 12.72 8.23 -6.15
N GLU A 293 11.83 8.59 -7.07
CA GLU A 293 10.75 7.74 -7.53
C GLU A 293 11.15 7.08 -8.85
N VAL A 294 11.17 5.74 -8.87
CA VAL A 294 11.27 4.97 -10.10
C VAL A 294 9.90 4.35 -10.34
N LEU A 295 9.10 4.98 -11.20
CA LEU A 295 7.73 4.53 -11.43
C LEU A 295 7.70 3.05 -11.84
N PRO A 296 6.72 2.28 -11.32
CA PRO A 296 6.53 0.90 -11.74
C PRO A 296 6.35 0.80 -13.27
N ASN A 297 6.98 -0.19 -13.89
CA ASN A 297 6.72 -0.55 -15.30
C ASN A 297 5.38 -1.29 -15.49
N THR A 298 4.69 -1.58 -14.39
CA THR A 298 3.30 -2.02 -14.39
C THR A 298 2.44 -0.77 -14.45
N LYS A 299 1.24 -0.78 -15.05
CA LYS A 299 0.32 0.38 -15.18
C LYS A 299 -0.25 0.87 -13.84
N THR A 300 0.62 0.95 -12.84
CA THR A 300 0.34 1.18 -11.43
C THR A 300 0.98 2.45 -10.89
N GLY A 301 1.72 3.19 -11.72
CA GLY A 301 2.35 4.45 -11.32
C GLY A 301 1.37 5.57 -10.96
N SER A 302 0.08 5.45 -11.30
CA SER A 302 -0.91 6.53 -11.14
C SER A 302 -1.04 7.05 -9.70
N ARG A 303 -0.90 6.20 -8.67
CA ARG A 303 -0.99 6.66 -7.27
C ARG A 303 0.23 7.46 -6.86
N ASN A 304 1.42 6.96 -7.21
CA ASN A 304 2.68 7.64 -6.95
C ASN A 304 2.68 9.00 -7.67
N GLN A 305 2.26 9.04 -8.94
CA GLN A 305 2.07 10.28 -9.68
C GLN A 305 1.05 11.22 -9.01
N SER A 306 -0.07 10.69 -8.50
CA SER A 306 -1.11 11.51 -7.84
C SER A 306 -0.59 12.20 -6.59
N ILE A 307 0.16 11.50 -5.71
CA ILE A 307 0.72 12.12 -4.51
C ILE A 307 1.87 13.08 -4.83
N LEU A 308 2.70 12.76 -5.83
CA LEU A 308 3.76 13.64 -6.29
C LEU A 308 3.22 14.90 -6.97
N HIS A 309 2.10 14.81 -7.68
CA HIS A 309 1.43 16.00 -8.22
C HIS A 309 0.81 16.84 -7.10
N LEU A 310 0.10 16.22 -6.16
CA LEU A 310 -0.48 16.90 -5.00
C LEU A 310 0.57 17.67 -4.19
N THR A 311 1.77 17.10 -4.04
CA THR A 311 2.88 17.69 -3.27
C THR A 311 3.87 18.49 -4.11
N ASP A 312 3.64 18.60 -5.43
CA ASP A 312 4.53 19.25 -6.39
C ASP A 312 5.99 18.74 -6.29
N LEU A 313 6.11 17.41 -6.33
CA LEU A 313 7.33 16.60 -6.30
C LEU A 313 7.47 15.71 -7.54
N GLN A 314 6.84 16.09 -8.65
CA GLN A 314 6.90 15.32 -9.90
C GLN A 314 8.33 15.23 -10.46
N ASP A 315 9.19 16.19 -10.11
CA ASP A 315 10.61 16.21 -10.47
C ASP A 315 11.44 15.11 -9.76
N ARG A 316 10.85 14.37 -8.81
CA ARG A 316 11.47 13.20 -8.16
C ARG A 316 11.42 11.94 -9.02
N ILE A 317 10.63 11.94 -10.09
CA ILE A 317 10.49 10.80 -11.00
C ILE A 317 11.72 10.71 -11.89
N VAL A 318 12.37 9.55 -11.89
CA VAL A 318 13.48 9.26 -12.80
C VAL A 318 12.96 9.15 -14.24
N THR A 319 13.36 10.09 -15.09
CA THR A 319 13.10 10.06 -16.53
C THR A 319 14.31 9.56 -17.33
N ASP A 320 15.52 9.82 -16.85
CA ASP A 320 16.78 9.30 -17.38
C ASP A 320 17.51 8.48 -16.30
N PHE A 321 17.73 7.20 -16.57
CA PHE A 321 18.36 6.27 -15.64
C PHE A 321 19.89 6.45 -15.53
N ASN A 322 20.48 7.33 -16.33
CA ASN A 322 21.88 7.75 -16.21
C ASN A 322 22.02 9.10 -15.47
N ASP A 323 20.92 9.75 -15.12
CA ASP A 323 20.92 11.01 -14.40
C ASP A 323 20.88 10.80 -12.87
N PHE A 324 21.93 11.27 -12.21
CA PHE A 324 22.06 11.28 -10.74
C PHE A 324 22.03 12.70 -10.16
N SER A 325 21.74 13.71 -10.99
CA SER A 325 21.68 15.12 -10.59
C SER A 325 20.51 15.45 -9.66
N LEU A 326 19.56 14.53 -9.49
CA LEU A 326 18.47 14.65 -8.49
C LEU A 326 19.01 14.87 -7.06
N THR A 327 20.24 14.43 -6.79
CA THR A 327 20.97 14.72 -5.54
C THR A 327 21.18 16.22 -5.29
N ASN A 328 21.31 17.02 -6.35
CA ASN A 328 21.54 18.46 -6.27
C ASN A 328 20.25 19.24 -6.04
N LYS A 329 19.09 18.62 -6.27
CA LYS A 329 17.77 19.22 -6.10
C LYS A 329 17.13 18.67 -4.82
N LYS A 330 17.53 19.18 -3.66
CA LYS A 330 16.93 18.77 -2.38
C LYS A 330 15.46 19.16 -2.34
N ILE A 331 14.63 18.27 -1.80
CA ILE A 331 13.23 18.56 -1.52
C ILE A 331 13.15 19.64 -0.45
N ASP A 332 12.43 20.71 -0.74
CA ASP A 332 11.97 21.69 0.24
C ASP A 332 10.78 21.11 1.02
N PHE A 333 11.10 20.47 2.14
CA PHE A 333 10.10 19.87 2.99
C PHE A 333 9.26 20.88 3.76
N GLU A 334 9.67 22.13 3.91
CA GLU A 334 8.82 23.13 4.57
C GLU A 334 7.57 23.38 3.72
N ARG A 335 7.77 23.65 2.42
CA ARG A 335 6.69 23.79 1.46
C ARG A 335 5.81 22.53 1.36
N VAL A 336 6.43 21.35 1.24
CA VAL A 336 5.70 20.08 1.15
C VAL A 336 4.87 19.81 2.42
N ASN A 337 5.41 20.10 3.60
CA ASN A 337 4.69 19.91 4.85
C ASN A 337 3.50 20.86 5.00
N ASN A 338 3.59 22.09 4.49
CA ASN A 338 2.46 23.01 4.45
C ASN A 338 1.32 22.46 3.59
N ILE A 339 1.63 21.94 2.40
CA ILE A 339 0.64 21.30 1.52
C ILE A 339 0.00 20.10 2.23
N ILE A 340 0.83 19.19 2.77
CA ILE A 340 0.35 17.99 3.48
C ILE A 340 -0.49 18.36 4.71
N ALA A 341 -0.15 19.41 5.45
CA ALA A 341 -0.93 19.84 6.61
C ALA A 341 -2.34 20.32 6.20
N THR A 342 -2.44 21.11 5.13
CA THR A 342 -3.74 21.53 4.57
C THR A 342 -4.56 20.33 4.11
N GLU A 343 -3.98 19.44 3.33
CA GLU A 343 -4.69 18.26 2.80
C GLU A 343 -5.04 17.25 3.90
N ARG A 344 -4.22 17.14 4.95
CA ARG A 344 -4.51 16.34 6.15
C ARG A 344 -5.74 16.87 6.87
N ALA A 345 -5.82 18.18 7.13
CA ALA A 345 -6.97 18.78 7.79
C ALA A 345 -8.27 18.54 7.02
N LYS A 346 -8.24 18.74 5.68
CA LYS A 346 -9.37 18.44 4.80
C LYS A 346 -9.76 16.95 4.87
N SER A 347 -8.79 16.06 4.73
CA SER A 347 -9.00 14.61 4.69
C SER A 347 -9.54 14.05 6.01
N ILE A 348 -9.11 14.58 7.16
CA ILE A 348 -9.66 14.25 8.48
C ILE A 348 -11.09 14.77 8.62
N HIS A 349 -11.35 16.00 8.17
CA HIS A 349 -12.71 16.55 8.16
C HIS A 349 -13.65 15.70 7.31
N THR A 350 -13.26 15.33 6.09
CA THR A 350 -14.04 14.43 5.24
C THR A 350 -14.27 13.08 5.91
N LEU A 351 -13.25 12.44 6.49
CA LEU A 351 -13.41 11.17 7.20
C LEU A 351 -14.44 11.25 8.33
N LYS A 352 -14.37 12.31 9.14
CA LYS A 352 -15.32 12.54 10.22
C LYS A 352 -16.75 12.69 9.68
N THR A 353 -16.92 13.53 8.67
CA THR A 353 -18.23 13.79 8.04
C THR A 353 -18.87 12.51 7.50
N ILE A 354 -18.14 11.71 6.72
CA ILE A 354 -18.70 10.48 6.11
C ILE A 354 -19.02 9.38 7.13
N ILE A 355 -18.36 9.39 8.29
CA ILE A 355 -18.68 8.45 9.39
C ILE A 355 -19.95 8.89 10.12
N GLU A 356 -20.09 10.19 10.41
CA GLU A 356 -21.16 10.73 11.25
C GLU A 356 -22.48 11.02 10.51
N GLN A 357 -22.44 11.34 9.21
CA GLN A 357 -23.62 11.54 8.34
C GLN A 357 -23.98 10.27 7.62
#